data_AF-A0A3M6D9K6-F1
#
_entry.id   AF-A0A3M6D9K6-F1
#
_cell.length_a   1.000
_cell.length_b   1.000
_cell.length_c   1.000
_cell.angle_alpha   90.00
_cell.angle_beta   90.00
_cell.angle_gamma   90.00
#
_symmetry.space_group_name_H-M   'P 1'
#
loop_
_entity.id
_entity.type
_entity.pdbx_description
1 polymer ?
#
loop_
_entity_poly.entity_id
_entity_poly.type
_entity_poly.pdbx_seq_one_letter_code
_entity_poly.pdbx_strand_id
1 'polypeptide(L)'
;MTILTASRPGMVRYAKWEEIDFEEGIWTIPAARMKMRRDYVSPLPHQLIAMLTKLNQSTGRSRYLFPGNGEKQPVISENTINLVFAEIGYKGRLVSHGTRHTASTLLREHGWLKDHVESQLAHVEGGISGEYNQALYLPQRRIMMQWYADYLDALKLGITASLRDQFDTRVNQFLARPSASPLTTSHARIDDKFSIETD
;
A
#
# COMPACT_ATOMS: atom_id res chain seq x y z
N MET A 1 -2.68 -8.80 -5.11
CA MET A 1 -2.65 -7.79 -4.03
C MET A 1 -1.30 -7.75 -3.29
N THR A 2 -0.74 -8.88 -2.78
CA THR A 2 0.57 -8.90 -2.10
C THR A 2 1.70 -8.25 -2.90
N ILE A 3 1.83 -8.62 -4.19
CA ILE A 3 2.83 -8.04 -5.10
C ILE A 3 2.57 -6.55 -5.33
N LEU A 4 1.38 -6.19 -5.82
CA LEU A 4 1.04 -4.82 -6.25
C LEU A 4 0.94 -3.78 -5.11
N THR A 5 0.90 -4.20 -3.86
CA THR A 5 0.91 -3.29 -2.69
C THR A 5 2.18 -3.42 -1.85
N ALA A 6 3.03 -4.42 -2.14
CA ALA A 6 4.12 -4.86 -1.27
C ALA A 6 3.68 -5.08 0.19
N SER A 7 2.45 -5.53 0.42
CA SER A 7 1.89 -5.71 1.77
C SER A 7 2.14 -7.09 2.35
N ARG A 8 2.14 -7.17 3.69
CA ARG A 8 2.34 -8.45 4.39
C ARG A 8 1.21 -9.44 4.04
N PRO A 9 1.49 -10.72 3.86
CA PRO A 9 0.47 -11.73 3.56
C PRO A 9 -0.68 -11.73 4.56
N GLY A 10 -0.39 -11.58 5.85
CA GLY A 10 -1.41 -11.47 6.90
C GLY A 10 -2.34 -10.26 6.73
N MET A 11 -1.81 -9.10 6.32
CA MET A 11 -2.66 -7.92 6.05
C MET A 11 -3.59 -8.20 4.88
N VAL A 12 -3.05 -8.76 3.78
CA VAL A 12 -3.80 -9.03 2.55
C VAL A 12 -4.90 -10.08 2.77
N ARG A 13 -4.60 -11.18 3.45
CA ARG A 13 -5.58 -12.27 3.67
C ARG A 13 -6.80 -11.81 4.45
N TYR A 14 -6.60 -10.91 5.40
CA TYR A 14 -7.67 -10.34 6.20
C TYR A 14 -8.16 -8.98 5.66
N ALA A 15 -7.80 -8.58 4.44
CA ALA A 15 -8.33 -7.37 3.83
C ALA A 15 -9.85 -7.49 3.69
N LYS A 16 -10.57 -6.41 4.03
CA LYS A 16 -12.03 -6.37 3.95
C LYS A 16 -12.50 -5.43 2.87
N TRP A 17 -13.70 -5.66 2.34
CA TRP A 17 -14.27 -4.77 1.32
C TRP A 17 -14.52 -3.37 1.85
N GLU A 18 -14.91 -3.23 3.12
CA GLU A 18 -15.08 -1.94 3.83
C GLU A 18 -13.78 -1.11 3.93
N GLU A 19 -12.62 -1.71 3.66
CA GLU A 19 -11.32 -1.04 3.73
C GLU A 19 -10.84 -0.51 2.38
N ILE A 20 -11.55 -0.84 1.28
CA ILE A 20 -11.18 -0.45 -0.08
C ILE A 20 -12.05 0.72 -0.53
N ASP A 21 -11.41 1.86 -0.74
CA ASP A 21 -12.00 2.97 -1.46
C ASP A 21 -11.63 2.85 -2.94
N PHE A 22 -12.62 2.48 -3.75
CA PHE A 22 -12.47 2.30 -5.20
C PHE A 22 -12.38 3.63 -5.96
N GLU A 23 -12.97 4.70 -5.42
CA GLU A 23 -12.98 6.01 -6.06
C GLU A 23 -11.63 6.70 -5.83
N GLU A 24 -11.18 6.74 -4.58
CA GLU A 24 -9.88 7.31 -4.23
C GLU A 24 -8.71 6.39 -4.57
N GLY A 25 -8.97 5.11 -4.82
CA GLY A 25 -7.95 4.10 -5.08
C GLY A 25 -7.04 3.92 -3.86
N ILE A 26 -7.63 3.70 -2.69
CA ILE A 26 -6.93 3.57 -1.41
C ILE A 26 -7.39 2.32 -0.67
N TRP A 27 -6.45 1.67 0.02
CA TRP A 27 -6.75 0.64 1.01
C TRP A 27 -6.31 1.10 2.40
N THR A 28 -7.26 1.19 3.33
CA THR A 28 -7.02 1.65 4.70
C THR A 28 -7.27 0.53 5.71
N ILE A 29 -6.24 0.12 6.45
CA ILE A 29 -6.37 -0.83 7.56
C ILE A 29 -6.33 -0.07 8.89
N PRO A 30 -7.38 -0.15 9.72
CA PRO A 30 -7.44 0.56 11.00
C PRO A 30 -6.34 0.13 11.98
N ALA A 31 -5.89 1.07 12.82
CA ALA A 31 -4.88 0.91 13.85
C ALA A 31 -5.14 -0.30 14.77
N ALA A 32 -6.41 -0.56 15.09
CA ALA A 32 -6.84 -1.68 15.92
C ALA A 32 -6.39 -3.04 15.36
N ARG A 33 -6.15 -3.14 14.05
CA ARG A 33 -5.70 -4.35 13.36
C ARG A 33 -4.21 -4.35 13.02
N MET A 34 -3.50 -3.26 13.32
CA MET A 34 -2.11 -3.08 12.97
C MET A 34 -1.21 -3.25 14.19
N LYS A 35 -0.09 -3.98 14.01
CA LYS A 35 0.89 -4.26 15.08
C LYS A 35 1.40 -2.99 15.77
N MET A 36 1.56 -1.91 15.02
CA MET A 36 2.09 -0.63 15.51
C MET A 36 1.01 0.34 16.00
N ARG A 37 -0.26 -0.09 16.09
CA ARG A 37 -1.42 0.72 16.53
C ARG A 37 -1.54 2.06 15.80
N ARG A 38 -1.27 2.04 14.49
CA ARG A 38 -1.46 3.15 13.56
C ARG A 38 -2.15 2.62 12.33
N ASP A 39 -3.04 3.42 11.75
CA ASP A 39 -3.68 3.06 10.50
C ASP A 39 -2.61 2.88 9.42
N TYR A 40 -2.86 1.93 8.54
CA TYR A 40 -2.06 1.73 7.34
C TYR A 40 -2.87 2.15 6.13
N VAL A 41 -2.37 3.13 5.41
CA VAL A 41 -2.97 3.61 4.16
C VAL A 41 -2.05 3.22 3.00
N SER A 42 -2.59 2.49 2.03
CA SER A 42 -1.87 2.02 0.84
C SER A 42 -2.56 2.56 -0.42
N PRO A 43 -1.85 3.26 -1.32
CA PRO A 43 -2.40 3.59 -2.62
C PRO A 43 -2.57 2.31 -3.46
N LEU A 44 -3.65 2.23 -4.21
CA LEU A 44 -3.98 1.11 -5.09
C LEU A 44 -3.74 1.54 -6.54
N PRO A 45 -2.76 0.94 -7.25
CA PRO A 45 -2.57 1.17 -8.67
C PRO A 45 -3.80 0.77 -9.47
N HIS A 46 -4.03 1.40 -10.64
CA HIS A 46 -5.22 1.13 -11.47
C HIS A 46 -5.37 -0.34 -11.86
N GLN A 47 -4.25 -1.05 -12.06
CA GLN A 47 -4.22 -2.50 -12.31
C GLN A 47 -4.88 -3.28 -11.18
N LEU A 48 -4.56 -2.91 -9.93
CA LEU A 48 -5.09 -3.58 -8.75
C LEU A 48 -6.56 -3.24 -8.56
N ILE A 49 -6.97 -2.00 -8.79
CA ILE A 49 -8.38 -1.60 -8.76
C ILE A 49 -9.19 -2.45 -9.74
N ALA A 50 -8.75 -2.57 -11.00
CA ALA A 50 -9.43 -3.41 -11.99
C ALA A 50 -9.51 -4.89 -11.57
N MET A 51 -8.45 -5.43 -10.94
CA MET A 51 -8.47 -6.79 -10.40
C MET A 51 -9.43 -6.94 -9.22
N LEU A 52 -9.50 -5.96 -8.32
CA LEU A 52 -10.40 -5.95 -7.17
C LEU A 52 -11.87 -5.80 -7.60
N THR A 53 -12.17 -4.99 -8.61
CA THR A 53 -13.52 -4.88 -9.17
C THR A 53 -14.00 -6.24 -9.70
N LYS A 54 -13.14 -6.98 -10.41
CA LYS A 54 -13.45 -8.35 -10.87
C LYS A 54 -13.60 -9.33 -9.71
N LEU A 55 -12.73 -9.24 -8.71
CA LEU A 55 -12.81 -10.07 -7.51
C LEU A 55 -14.11 -9.82 -6.72
N ASN A 56 -14.57 -8.57 -6.66
CA ASN A 56 -15.79 -8.21 -5.94
C ASN A 56 -17.03 -8.91 -6.54
N GLN A 57 -17.05 -9.16 -7.84
CA GLN A 57 -18.14 -9.90 -8.49
C GLN A 57 -18.29 -11.33 -7.96
N SER A 58 -17.20 -11.97 -7.49
CA SER A 58 -17.22 -13.34 -6.96
C SER A 58 -17.22 -13.41 -5.44
N THR A 59 -16.56 -12.48 -4.74
CA THR A 59 -16.41 -12.53 -3.28
C THR A 59 -17.07 -11.35 -2.54
N GLY A 60 -17.75 -10.44 -3.23
CA GLY A 60 -18.34 -9.21 -2.65
C GLY A 60 -19.44 -9.43 -1.60
N ARG A 61 -20.02 -10.64 -1.54
CA ARG A 61 -20.98 -11.03 -0.47
C ARG A 61 -20.29 -11.37 0.86
N SER A 62 -18.99 -11.66 0.82
CA SER A 62 -18.18 -11.89 2.02
C SER A 62 -17.78 -10.56 2.65
N ARG A 63 -17.45 -10.55 3.94
CA ARG A 63 -16.75 -9.42 4.56
C ARG A 63 -15.34 -9.22 4.00
N TYR A 64 -14.66 -10.32 3.68
CA TYR A 64 -13.25 -10.36 3.30
C TYR A 64 -13.08 -10.45 1.77
N LEU A 65 -12.03 -9.82 1.24
CA LEU A 65 -11.65 -9.93 -0.17
C LEU A 65 -11.33 -11.39 -0.55
N PHE A 66 -10.66 -12.10 0.36
CA PHE A 66 -10.20 -13.49 0.18
C PHE A 66 -10.83 -14.42 1.24
N PRO A 67 -12.13 -14.73 1.11
CA PRO A 67 -12.83 -15.61 2.06
C PRO A 67 -12.23 -17.01 2.11
N GLY A 68 -12.31 -17.65 3.28
CA GLY A 68 -12.02 -19.06 3.44
C GLY A 68 -13.29 -19.91 3.50
N ASN A 69 -13.17 -21.15 3.97
CA ASN A 69 -14.23 -22.15 3.92
C ASN A 69 -15.10 -22.17 5.19
N GLY A 70 -15.75 -21.05 5.50
CA GLY A 70 -16.72 -20.92 6.60
C GLY A 70 -16.19 -20.24 7.87
N GLU A 71 -16.98 -20.26 8.94
CA GLU A 71 -16.77 -19.40 10.12
C GLU A 71 -15.44 -19.63 10.85
N LYS A 72 -15.01 -20.90 10.96
CA LYS A 72 -13.73 -21.25 11.61
C LYS A 72 -12.51 -20.84 10.81
N GLN A 73 -12.67 -20.67 9.49
CA GLN A 73 -11.60 -20.26 8.56
C GLN A 73 -12.13 -19.11 7.72
N PRO A 74 -12.27 -17.90 8.31
CA PRO A 74 -12.96 -16.80 7.66
C PRO A 74 -12.24 -16.26 6.41
N VAL A 75 -10.94 -16.56 6.27
CA VAL A 75 -10.09 -16.13 5.16
C VAL A 75 -9.23 -17.29 4.66
N ILE A 76 -8.70 -17.18 3.44
CA ILE A 76 -7.75 -18.16 2.88
C ILE A 76 -6.58 -18.42 3.83
N SER A 77 -5.96 -19.61 3.79
CA SER A 77 -4.79 -19.94 4.62
C SER A 77 -3.55 -19.11 4.24
N GLU A 78 -2.53 -19.04 5.12
CA GLU A 78 -1.28 -18.34 4.78
C GLU A 78 -0.60 -18.99 3.59
N ASN A 79 -0.64 -20.33 3.60
CA ASN A 79 -0.01 -21.16 2.61
C ASN A 79 -0.63 -21.01 1.22
N THR A 80 -1.91 -20.61 1.12
CA THR A 80 -2.61 -20.42 -0.17
C THR A 80 -1.83 -19.49 -1.10
N ILE A 81 -1.21 -18.43 -0.60
CA ILE A 81 -0.41 -17.51 -1.42
C ILE A 81 0.86 -18.20 -1.96
N ASN A 82 1.54 -19.00 -1.12
CA ASN A 82 2.73 -19.75 -1.53
C ASN A 82 2.39 -20.88 -2.51
N LEU A 83 1.21 -21.52 -2.35
CA LEU A 83 0.72 -22.51 -3.29
C LEU A 83 0.50 -21.89 -4.68
N VAL A 84 -0.15 -20.72 -4.74
CA VAL A 84 -0.31 -19.98 -6.01
C VAL A 84 1.05 -19.69 -6.65
N PHE A 85 2.04 -19.23 -5.89
CA PHE A 85 3.39 -19.03 -6.43
C PHE A 85 4.05 -20.31 -6.93
N ALA A 86 3.87 -21.43 -6.22
CA ALA A 86 4.37 -22.72 -6.68
C ALA A 86 3.71 -23.15 -8.00
N GLU A 87 2.38 -23.00 -8.11
CA GLU A 87 1.59 -23.35 -9.30
C GLU A 87 2.00 -22.54 -10.54
N ILE A 88 2.35 -21.27 -10.37
CA ILE A 88 2.82 -20.43 -11.48
C ILE A 88 4.34 -20.55 -11.75
N GLY A 89 5.01 -21.58 -11.19
CA GLY A 89 6.41 -21.89 -11.48
C GLY A 89 7.46 -21.18 -10.62
N TYR A 90 7.06 -20.56 -9.52
CA TYR A 90 7.95 -19.83 -8.59
C TYR A 90 8.26 -20.62 -7.31
N LYS A 91 8.00 -21.92 -7.28
CA LYS A 91 8.36 -22.78 -6.14
C LYS A 91 9.86 -22.67 -5.84
N GLY A 92 10.20 -22.33 -4.59
CA GLY A 92 11.59 -22.13 -4.15
C GLY A 92 12.26 -20.85 -4.67
N ARG A 93 11.57 -20.04 -5.50
CA ARG A 93 12.08 -18.78 -6.06
C ARG A 93 11.42 -17.56 -5.45
N LEU A 94 10.14 -17.67 -5.09
CA LEU A 94 9.38 -16.61 -4.43
C LEU A 94 8.49 -17.21 -3.34
N VAL A 95 8.48 -16.55 -2.18
CA VAL A 95 7.55 -16.80 -1.09
C VAL A 95 6.75 -15.54 -0.79
N SER A 96 5.59 -15.68 -0.14
CA SER A 96 4.65 -14.62 0.17
C SER A 96 5.31 -13.39 0.82
N HIS A 97 6.17 -13.61 1.82
CA HIS A 97 6.93 -12.54 2.49
C HIS A 97 8.03 -11.93 1.60
N GLY A 98 8.59 -12.71 0.67
CA GLY A 98 9.66 -12.28 -0.25
C GLY A 98 9.21 -11.19 -1.22
N THR A 99 7.90 -11.12 -1.54
CA THR A 99 7.32 -10.07 -2.41
C THR A 99 7.67 -8.65 -1.95
N ARG A 100 7.75 -8.44 -0.62
CA ARG A 100 8.06 -7.14 -0.01
C ARG A 100 9.52 -6.76 -0.20
N HIS A 101 10.41 -7.72 -0.05
CA HIS A 101 11.83 -7.53 -0.27
C HIS A 101 12.10 -7.24 -1.75
N THR A 102 11.50 -8.01 -2.67
CA THR A 102 11.59 -7.77 -4.10
C THR A 102 11.12 -6.36 -4.49
N ALA A 103 9.96 -5.93 -3.96
CA ALA A 103 9.45 -4.58 -4.22
C ALA A 103 10.39 -3.49 -3.67
N SER A 104 10.88 -3.66 -2.44
CA SER A 104 11.82 -2.73 -1.80
C SER A 104 13.09 -2.58 -2.64
N THR A 105 13.75 -3.69 -2.96
CA THR A 105 14.98 -3.68 -3.77
C THR A 105 14.76 -3.02 -5.12
N LEU A 106 13.72 -3.43 -5.86
CA LEU A 106 13.44 -2.88 -7.19
C LEU A 106 13.18 -1.38 -7.13
N LEU A 107 12.34 -0.91 -6.21
CA LEU A 107 12.04 0.52 -6.06
C LEU A 107 13.31 1.31 -5.70
N ARG A 108 14.14 0.80 -4.80
CA ARG A 108 15.37 1.46 -4.36
C ARG A 108 16.42 1.51 -5.47
N GLU A 109 16.56 0.45 -6.26
CA GLU A 109 17.48 0.38 -7.41
C GLU A 109 17.11 1.39 -8.52
N HIS A 110 15.82 1.71 -8.68
CA HIS A 110 15.36 2.73 -9.63
C HIS A 110 15.32 4.14 -9.03
N GLY A 111 15.90 4.36 -7.84
CA GLY A 111 16.09 5.69 -7.26
C GLY A 111 14.94 6.22 -6.41
N TRP A 112 13.89 5.44 -6.13
CA TRP A 112 12.82 5.89 -5.25
C TRP A 112 13.32 6.13 -3.82
N LEU A 113 12.87 7.22 -3.20
CA LEU A 113 13.32 7.65 -1.86
C LEU A 113 13.02 6.59 -0.81
N LYS A 114 13.99 6.37 0.10
CA LYS A 114 13.92 5.35 1.15
C LYS A 114 12.66 5.51 1.97
N ASP A 115 12.39 6.73 2.42
CA ASP A 115 11.26 7.04 3.28
C ASP A 115 9.91 6.73 2.62
N HIS A 116 9.78 6.90 1.30
CA HIS A 116 8.57 6.53 0.56
C HIS A 116 8.38 5.01 0.54
N VAL A 117 9.47 4.28 0.27
CA VAL A 117 9.47 2.80 0.21
C VAL A 117 9.18 2.22 1.59
N GLU A 118 9.88 2.67 2.64
CA GLU A 118 9.72 2.19 4.00
C GLU A 118 8.32 2.53 4.56
N SER A 119 7.80 3.72 4.25
CA SER A 119 6.41 4.10 4.58
C SER A 119 5.40 3.17 3.90
N GLN A 120 5.60 2.84 2.62
CA GLN A 120 4.73 1.91 1.89
C GLN A 120 4.73 0.50 2.50
N LEU A 121 5.88 0.06 3.00
CA LEU A 121 6.03 -1.22 3.67
C LEU A 121 5.46 -1.21 5.10
N ALA A 122 4.96 -0.09 5.61
CA ALA A 122 4.61 0.06 7.03
C ALA A 122 5.78 -0.37 7.92
N HIS A 123 6.98 0.06 7.55
CA HIS A 123 8.15 0.07 8.41
C HIS A 123 8.17 1.42 9.15
N VAL A 124 8.58 1.38 10.42
CA VAL A 124 8.70 2.58 11.24
C VAL A 124 10.17 2.94 11.26
N GLU A 125 10.53 4.10 10.75
CA GLU A 125 11.78 4.73 11.14
C GLU A 125 11.51 5.48 12.45
N GLY A 126 12.19 5.06 13.52
CA GLY A 126 12.08 5.70 14.81
C GLY A 126 12.68 7.10 14.74
N GLY A 127 11.92 8.11 15.16
CA GLY A 127 12.44 9.46 15.32
C GLY A 127 11.46 10.53 14.86
N ILE A 128 11.19 11.45 15.78
CA ILE A 128 10.43 12.70 15.64
C ILE A 128 8.90 12.54 15.70
N SER A 129 8.43 12.90 16.89
CA SER A 129 7.08 13.25 17.30
C SER A 129 6.35 14.14 16.28
N GLY A 130 5.10 13.79 16.01
CA GLY A 130 4.17 14.60 15.23
C GLY A 130 2.95 13.77 14.92
N GLU A 131 1.79 14.27 15.32
CA GLU A 131 0.49 13.63 15.22
C GLU A 131 0.25 12.90 13.88
N TYR A 132 -0.16 11.64 13.98
CA TYR A 132 -1.12 11.00 13.07
C TYR A 132 -0.91 11.13 11.55
N ASN A 133 0.29 10.91 11.02
CA ASN A 133 0.46 10.87 9.56
C ASN A 133 0.12 9.49 8.97
N GLN A 134 -1.16 9.10 9.05
CA GLN A 134 -1.69 7.87 8.44
C GLN A 134 -1.40 7.80 6.93
N ALA A 135 -1.37 8.97 6.29
CA ALA A 135 -1.15 9.18 4.87
C ALA A 135 0.27 9.73 4.58
N LEU A 136 1.28 9.39 5.39
CA LEU A 136 2.64 9.90 5.21
C LEU A 136 3.10 9.62 3.78
N TYR A 137 3.57 10.66 3.09
CA TYR A 137 3.99 10.61 1.69
C TYR A 137 2.94 10.03 0.73
N LEU A 138 1.63 10.02 1.05
CA LEU A 138 0.62 9.35 0.23
C LEU A 138 0.59 9.86 -1.23
N PRO A 139 0.66 11.17 -1.53
CA PRO A 139 0.74 11.65 -2.91
C PRO A 139 1.96 11.09 -3.66
N GLN A 140 3.11 11.04 -3.00
CA GLN A 140 4.36 10.51 -3.55
C GLN A 140 4.29 8.98 -3.73
N ARG A 141 3.74 8.27 -2.74
CA ARG A 141 3.54 6.82 -2.78
C ARG A 141 2.53 6.42 -3.84
N ARG A 142 1.51 7.24 -4.14
CA ARG A 142 0.57 7.01 -5.25
C ARG A 142 1.31 6.97 -6.58
N ILE A 143 2.20 7.94 -6.83
CA ILE A 143 3.02 7.99 -8.05
C ILE A 143 3.99 6.79 -8.08
N MET A 144 4.67 6.52 -6.96
CA MET A 144 5.63 5.41 -6.84
C MET A 144 4.97 4.04 -7.09
N MET A 145 3.85 3.77 -6.44
CA MET A 145 3.17 2.48 -6.57
C MET A 145 2.50 2.32 -7.93
N GLN A 146 2.06 3.41 -8.55
CA GLN A 146 1.60 3.37 -9.93
C GLN A 146 2.76 3.06 -10.89
N TRP A 147 3.89 3.74 -10.75
CA TRP A 147 5.11 3.44 -11.50
C TRP A 147 5.53 1.98 -11.32
N TYR A 148 5.46 1.46 -10.09
CA TYR A 148 5.81 0.06 -9.79
C TYR A 148 4.91 -0.93 -10.53
N ALA A 149 3.59 -0.71 -10.49
CA ALA A 149 2.64 -1.57 -11.21
C ALA A 149 2.84 -1.52 -12.73
N ASP A 150 3.05 -0.32 -13.28
CA ASP A 150 3.36 -0.14 -14.71
C ASP A 150 4.65 -0.85 -15.10
N TYR A 151 5.69 -0.80 -14.25
CA TYR A 151 6.96 -1.46 -14.49
C TYR A 151 6.84 -2.98 -14.49
N LEU A 152 6.03 -3.55 -13.58
CA LEU A 152 5.73 -4.98 -13.57
C LEU A 152 4.98 -5.43 -14.83
N ASP A 153 4.03 -4.62 -15.32
CA ASP A 153 3.35 -4.90 -16.59
C ASP A 153 4.32 -4.82 -17.78
N ALA A 154 5.22 -3.83 -17.79
CA ALA A 154 6.26 -3.73 -18.81
C ALA A 154 7.20 -4.95 -18.81
N LEU A 155 7.63 -5.42 -17.63
CA LEU A 155 8.41 -6.65 -17.48
C LEU A 155 7.66 -7.86 -18.04
N LYS A 156 6.37 -7.99 -17.72
CA LYS A 156 5.49 -9.07 -18.22
C LYS A 156 5.37 -9.06 -19.75
N LEU A 157 5.30 -7.87 -20.36
CA LEU A 157 5.14 -7.69 -21.81
C LEU A 157 6.46 -7.75 -22.59
N GLY A 158 7.60 -7.84 -21.91
CA GLY A 158 8.93 -7.81 -22.53
C GLY A 158 9.47 -6.38 -22.65
N ILE A 159 10.02 -5.88 -21.55
CA ILE A 159 10.54 -4.51 -21.48
C ILE A 159 11.74 -4.29 -22.42
N THR A 160 11.70 -3.22 -23.21
CA THR A 160 12.81 -2.80 -24.10
C THR A 160 13.77 -1.84 -23.39
N ALA A 161 14.96 -1.63 -23.94
CA ALA A 161 15.90 -0.63 -23.41
C ALA A 161 15.30 0.78 -23.38
N SER A 162 14.67 1.20 -24.48
CA SER A 162 13.98 2.51 -24.55
C SER A 162 12.88 2.64 -23.49
N LEU A 163 12.13 1.57 -23.21
CA LEU A 163 11.10 1.62 -22.18
C LEU A 163 11.70 1.72 -20.77
N ARG A 164 12.83 1.07 -20.50
CA ARG A 164 13.58 1.25 -19.24
C ARG A 164 14.02 2.71 -19.06
N ASP A 165 14.59 3.32 -20.09
CA ASP A 165 15.03 4.73 -20.03
C ASP A 165 13.85 5.68 -19.75
N GLN A 166 12.67 5.38 -20.30
CA GLN A 166 11.44 6.14 -20.01
C GLN A 166 11.01 5.98 -18.54
N PHE A 167 11.11 4.78 -17.96
CA PHE A 167 10.82 4.56 -16.55
C PHE A 167 11.80 5.31 -15.63
N ASP A 168 13.09 5.31 -15.95
CA ASP A 168 14.10 6.05 -15.20
C ASP A 168 13.87 7.56 -15.30
N THR A 169 13.52 8.05 -16.49
CA THR A 169 13.15 9.45 -16.72
C THR A 169 11.96 9.87 -15.85
N ARG A 170 10.93 9.02 -15.71
CA ARG A 170 9.79 9.29 -14.83
C ARG A 170 10.20 9.46 -13.37
N VAL A 171 11.15 8.64 -12.88
CA VAL A 171 11.66 8.79 -11.51
C VAL A 171 12.45 10.09 -11.37
N ASN A 172 13.36 10.37 -12.30
CA ASN A 172 14.16 11.60 -12.27
C ASN A 172 13.30 12.87 -12.31
N GLN A 173 12.26 12.88 -13.16
CA GLN A 173 11.29 13.98 -13.22
C GLN A 173 10.49 14.13 -11.92
N PHE A 174 10.14 13.01 -11.27
CA PHE A 174 9.49 13.06 -9.97
C PHE A 174 10.41 13.66 -8.90
N LEU A 175 11.68 13.24 -8.86
CA LEU A 175 12.68 13.71 -7.90
C LEU A 175 13.13 15.15 -8.12
N ALA A 176 13.10 15.65 -9.37
CA ALA A 176 13.47 17.02 -9.71
C ALA A 176 12.40 18.06 -9.34
N ARG A 177 11.19 17.64 -8.93
CA ARG A 177 10.16 18.57 -8.47
C ARG A 177 10.61 19.20 -7.15
N PRO A 178 10.55 20.53 -6.99
CA PRO A 178 10.77 21.16 -5.70
C PRO A 178 9.84 20.52 -4.67
N SER A 179 10.37 20.16 -3.50
CA SER A 179 9.54 19.73 -2.39
C SER A 179 8.62 20.89 -2.02
N ALA A 180 7.36 20.84 -2.46
CA ALA A 180 6.35 21.72 -1.92
C ALA A 180 6.34 21.52 -0.40
N SER A 181 6.53 22.62 0.32
CA SER A 181 6.64 22.74 1.77
C SER A 181 5.65 21.82 2.51
N PRO A 182 6.01 21.21 3.65
CA PRO A 182 5.06 20.44 4.44
C PRO A 182 3.87 21.34 4.80
N LEU A 183 2.66 20.85 4.47
CA LEU A 183 1.39 21.42 4.89
C LEU A 183 1.48 21.78 6.37
N THR A 184 1.52 23.07 6.67
CA THR A 184 1.42 23.58 8.04
C THR A 184 -0.06 23.44 8.42
N THR A 185 -0.40 22.39 9.18
CA THR A 185 -1.72 22.24 9.76
C THR A 185 -1.91 23.35 10.80
N SER A 186 -2.60 24.42 10.42
CA SER A 186 -3.14 25.41 11.36
C SER A 186 -4.22 24.72 12.21
N HIS A 187 -3.83 24.29 13.42
CA HIS A 187 -4.79 23.99 14.47
C HIS A 187 -5.23 25.31 15.10
N ALA A 188 -6.37 25.84 14.64
CA ALA A 188 -7.11 26.81 15.43
C ALA A 188 -7.66 26.06 16.65
N ARG A 189 -7.08 26.33 17.83
CA ARG A 189 -7.68 26.00 19.12
C ARG A 189 -9.00 26.74 19.25
N ILE A 190 -10.10 26.01 19.33
CA ILE A 190 -11.29 26.51 20.00
C ILE A 190 -11.08 26.12 21.47
N ASP A 191 -10.52 27.06 22.24
CA ASP A 191 -10.46 26.94 23.68
C ASP A 191 -11.88 27.14 24.23
N ASP A 192 -12.40 26.10 24.89
CA ASP A 192 -13.48 26.20 25.85
C ASP A 192 -13.15 27.27 26.91
N LYS A 193 -13.98 28.31 26.99
CA LYS A 193 -14.11 29.12 28.21
C LYS A 193 -15.55 29.08 28.69
N PHE A 194 -15.82 28.10 29.54
CA PHE A 194 -16.77 28.25 30.63
C PHE A 194 -16.22 29.34 31.58
N SER A 195 -16.99 30.39 31.82
CA SER A 195 -16.89 31.20 33.03
C SER A 195 -18.29 31.58 33.43
N ILE A 196 -18.73 30.90 34.49
CA ILE A 196 -19.86 31.25 35.33
C ILE A 196 -19.36 32.41 36.19
N GLU A 197 -20.00 33.56 36.10
CA GLU A 197 -19.96 34.56 37.17
C GLU A 197 -21.39 34.90 37.58
N THR A 198 -21.62 34.64 38.85
CA THR A 198 -22.74 35.05 39.69
C THR A 198 -22.66 36.56 39.96
N ASP A 199 -23.76 37.27 39.72
CA ASP A 199 -24.50 38.05 40.73
C ASP A 199 -25.85 38.54 40.14
#